data_AF-A0AA43V3N4-F1
#
_entry.id   AF-A0AA43V3N4-F1
#
_cell.length_a   1.000
_cell.length_b   1.000
_cell.length_c   1.000
_cell.angle_alpha   90.00
_cell.angle_beta   90.00
_cell.angle_gamma   90.00
#
_symmetry.space_group_name_H-M   'P 1'
#
loop_
_entity.id
_entity.type
_entity.pdbx_description
1 polymer ?
#
loop_
_entity_poly.entity_id
_entity_poly.type
_entity_poly.pdbx_seq_one_letter_code
_entity_poly.pdbx_strand_id
1 'polypeptide(L)'
;EKLSQQLLLHLTPAFYRIKYNLTDRDELINPLQGNYQSLFHMVKQSCQSLTEYFGKSLPDNEIAYLTMLFGGSLRRQDENFDGKIKAIIVCTQGTSVSQMMLYELRNLFPEIIFLDAISLRTFENYTLDYDIVFSPMFVLTHKKLFITKVALSENEQRKLRKDVMKYINKESADID
;
A
#
# COMPACT_ATOMS: atom_id res chain seq x y z
N GLU A 1 22.04 -0.43 5.42
CA GLU A 1 22.79 -1.57 6.01
C GLU A 1 22.09 -2.20 7.23
N LYS A 2 21.72 -1.43 8.26
CA LYS A 2 21.08 -1.96 9.50
C LYS A 2 19.79 -2.75 9.27
N LEU A 3 18.87 -2.28 8.43
CA LEU A 3 17.59 -2.97 8.16
C LEU A 3 17.80 -4.33 7.49
N SER A 4 18.68 -4.41 6.48
CA SER A 4 18.97 -5.65 5.76
C SER A 4 19.53 -6.74 6.70
N GLN A 5 20.39 -6.36 7.64
CA GLN A 5 20.87 -7.27 8.68
C GLN A 5 19.75 -7.73 9.62
N GLN A 6 18.89 -6.81 10.08
CA GLN A 6 17.74 -7.14 10.93
C GLN A 6 16.76 -8.09 10.24
N LEU A 7 16.52 -7.89 8.94
CA LEU A 7 15.71 -8.78 8.11
C LEU A 7 16.36 -10.16 8.00
N LEU A 8 17.65 -10.25 7.71
CA LEU A 8 18.35 -11.54 7.58
C LEU A 8 18.29 -12.35 8.89
N LEU A 9 18.55 -11.69 10.02
CA LEU A 9 18.52 -12.30 11.35
C LEU A 9 17.13 -12.84 11.72
N HIS A 10 16.06 -12.19 11.25
CA HIS A 10 14.69 -12.64 11.51
C HIS A 10 14.19 -13.67 10.49
N LEU A 11 14.44 -13.45 9.19
CA LEU A 11 13.92 -14.29 8.12
C LEU A 11 14.46 -15.72 8.19
N THR A 12 15.69 -15.91 8.67
CA THR A 12 16.29 -17.25 8.82
C THR A 12 15.50 -18.15 9.75
N PRO A 13 15.23 -17.78 11.03
CA PRO A 13 14.37 -18.59 11.89
C PRO A 13 12.89 -18.54 11.48
N ALA A 14 12.39 -17.41 10.95
CA ALA A 14 11.02 -17.30 10.44
C ALA A 14 10.72 -18.33 9.35
N PHE A 15 11.67 -18.55 8.43
CA PHE A 15 11.55 -19.56 7.38
C PHE A 15 11.21 -20.93 7.95
N TYR A 16 11.90 -21.37 9.00
CA TYR A 16 11.66 -22.67 9.62
C TYR A 16 10.34 -22.70 10.40
N ARG A 17 9.99 -21.61 11.11
CA ARG A 17 8.69 -21.51 11.77
C ARG A 17 7.53 -21.61 10.78
N ILE A 18 7.61 -20.88 9.66
CA ILE A 18 6.63 -20.94 8.59
C ILE A 18 6.60 -22.34 8.00
N LYS A 19 7.75 -22.89 7.60
CA LYS A 19 7.83 -24.22 6.97
C LYS A 19 7.17 -25.31 7.82
N TYR A 20 7.44 -25.31 9.13
CA TYR A 20 6.97 -26.34 10.05
C TYR A 20 5.69 -25.98 10.82
N ASN A 21 5.02 -24.86 10.50
CA ASN A 21 3.83 -24.37 11.20
C ASN A 21 4.04 -24.14 12.71
N LEU A 22 5.22 -23.65 13.09
CA LEU A 22 5.60 -23.35 14.48
C LEU A 22 5.45 -21.87 14.83
N THR A 23 4.80 -21.07 13.98
CA THR A 23 4.49 -19.69 14.33
C THR A 23 3.27 -19.68 15.24
N ASP A 24 3.48 -19.36 16.51
CA ASP A 24 2.38 -19.13 17.46
C ASP A 24 1.49 -18.00 16.95
N ARG A 25 0.18 -18.22 16.95
CA ARG A 25 -0.80 -17.27 16.39
C ARG A 25 -1.16 -16.14 17.38
N ASP A 26 -0.94 -16.34 18.67
CA ASP A 26 -1.53 -15.51 19.72
C ASP A 26 -0.59 -14.44 20.31
N GLU A 27 0.69 -14.39 19.93
CA GLU A 27 1.70 -13.55 20.63
C GLU A 27 2.03 -12.17 20.03
N LEU A 28 1.35 -11.71 18.96
CA LEU A 28 1.59 -10.36 18.43
C LEU A 28 0.30 -9.53 18.33
N ILE A 29 0.15 -8.66 19.32
CA ILE A 29 -0.85 -7.61 19.35
C ILE A 29 -0.32 -6.40 18.55
N ASN A 30 -0.98 -6.10 17.42
CA ASN A 30 -1.24 -4.75 16.89
C ASN A 30 -0.21 -3.94 16.08
N PRO A 31 0.32 -4.42 14.95
CA PRO A 31 0.38 -3.57 13.75
C PRO A 31 -0.97 -3.51 13.01
N LEU A 32 -1.88 -4.45 13.31
CA LEU A 32 -3.24 -4.52 12.77
C LEU A 32 -4.25 -3.58 13.46
N GLN A 33 -3.92 -3.01 14.62
CA GLN A 33 -4.77 -1.99 15.26
C GLN A 33 -3.93 -0.73 15.44
N GLY A 34 -4.31 0.34 14.72
CA GLY A 34 -3.66 1.66 14.79
C GLY A 34 -2.77 1.98 13.59
N ASN A 35 -1.73 2.79 13.84
CA ASN A 35 -0.97 3.56 12.83
C ASN A 35 0.02 2.74 11.95
N TYR A 36 -0.26 1.46 11.69
CA TYR A 36 0.57 0.61 10.84
C TYR A 36 -0.22 -0.26 9.88
N GLN A 37 -1.54 -0.09 9.80
CA GLN A 37 -2.40 -0.95 8.99
C GLN A 37 -2.04 -0.88 7.49
N SER A 38 -1.79 0.34 6.97
CA SER A 38 -1.37 0.55 5.59
C SER A 38 0.02 -0.04 5.32
N LEU A 39 0.96 0.13 6.24
CA LEU A 39 2.29 -0.46 6.10
C LEU A 39 2.24 -1.99 6.15
N PHE A 40 1.47 -2.56 7.07
CA PHE A 40 1.25 -4.00 7.18
C PHE A 40 0.71 -4.57 5.87
N HIS A 41 -0.30 -3.91 5.29
CA HIS A 41 -0.87 -4.31 4.02
C HIS A 41 0.18 -4.35 2.90
N MET A 42 0.97 -3.29 2.75
CA MET A 42 2.02 -3.25 1.72
C MET A 42 3.11 -4.30 1.94
N VAL A 43 3.51 -4.55 3.19
CA VAL A 43 4.48 -5.60 3.52
C VAL A 43 3.90 -6.96 3.17
N LYS A 44 2.63 -7.22 3.51
CA LYS A 44 1.91 -8.45 3.14
C LYS A 44 1.90 -8.67 1.63
N GLN A 45 1.59 -7.63 0.85
CA GLN A 45 1.63 -7.69 -0.61
C GLN A 45 3.03 -8.00 -1.14
N SER A 46 4.05 -7.36 -0.56
CA SER A 46 5.45 -7.56 -0.96
C SER A 46 5.94 -8.98 -0.65
N CYS A 47 5.31 -9.67 0.29
CA CYS A 47 5.59 -11.08 0.62
C CYS A 47 4.80 -12.09 -0.24
N GLN A 48 4.12 -11.67 -1.30
CA GLN A 48 3.34 -12.56 -2.15
C GLN A 48 4.19 -13.71 -2.74
N SER A 49 5.39 -13.43 -3.26
CA SER A 49 6.27 -14.49 -3.79
C SER A 49 6.68 -15.52 -2.74
N LEU A 50 6.78 -15.10 -1.48
CA LEU A 50 7.07 -16.01 -0.37
C LEU A 50 5.85 -16.86 0.01
N THR A 51 4.65 -16.27 -0.05
CA THR A 51 3.37 -16.99 0.08
C THR A 51 3.24 -18.09 -0.99
N GLU A 52 3.57 -17.76 -2.24
CA GLU A 52 3.59 -18.70 -3.36
C GLU A 52 4.61 -19.82 -3.14
N TYR A 53 5.83 -19.49 -2.70
CA TYR A 53 6.89 -20.46 -2.39
C TYR A 53 6.47 -21.49 -1.34
N PHE A 54 5.82 -21.05 -0.25
CA PHE A 54 5.36 -21.95 0.80
C PHE A 54 4.04 -22.67 0.46
N GLY A 55 3.33 -22.25 -0.59
CA GLY A 55 2.01 -22.78 -0.95
C GLY A 55 0.92 -22.49 0.09
N LYS A 56 1.15 -21.52 0.98
CA LYS A 56 0.22 -21.13 2.06
C LYS A 56 0.45 -19.68 2.46
N SER A 57 -0.60 -19.06 3.00
CA SER A 57 -0.51 -17.70 3.55
C SER A 57 0.55 -17.66 4.66
N LEU A 58 1.37 -16.62 4.64
CA LEU A 58 2.29 -16.34 5.73
C LEU A 58 1.50 -16.00 6.99
N PRO A 59 1.91 -16.50 8.17
CA PRO A 59 1.29 -16.12 9.42
C PRO A 59 1.36 -14.60 9.60
N ASP A 60 0.25 -13.99 10.00
CA ASP A 60 0.18 -12.54 10.20
C ASP A 60 1.22 -12.04 11.22
N ASN A 61 1.65 -12.88 12.17
CA ASN A 61 2.72 -12.57 13.12
C ASN A 61 4.09 -12.38 12.47
N GLU A 62 4.41 -13.11 11.40
CA GLU A 62 5.66 -12.89 10.66
C GLU A 62 5.57 -11.60 9.85
N ILE A 63 4.42 -11.34 9.22
CA ILE A 63 4.16 -10.07 8.51
C ILE A 63 4.20 -8.88 9.47
N ALA A 64 3.64 -9.02 10.67
CA ALA A 64 3.64 -8.03 11.74
C ALA A 64 5.07 -7.68 12.15
N TYR A 65 5.92 -8.69 12.35
CA TYR A 65 7.32 -8.47 12.68
C TYR A 65 8.06 -7.74 11.56
N LEU A 66 7.87 -8.15 10.30
CA LEU A 66 8.44 -7.44 9.16
C LEU A 66 7.96 -5.97 9.11
N THR A 67 6.67 -5.75 9.34
CA THR A 67 6.05 -4.42 9.43
C THR A 67 6.74 -3.56 10.49
N MET A 68 7.03 -4.12 11.67
CA MET A 68 7.76 -3.40 12.73
C MET A 68 9.20 -3.07 12.32
N LEU A 69 9.91 -3.96 11.63
CA LEU A 69 11.25 -3.69 11.13
C LEU A 69 11.25 -2.53 10.12
N PHE A 70 10.32 -2.56 9.15
CA PHE A 70 10.17 -1.49 8.18
C PHE A 70 9.73 -0.17 8.83
N GLY A 71 8.71 -0.20 9.69
CA GLY A 71 8.20 0.97 10.40
C GLY A 71 9.25 1.62 11.29
N GLY A 72 10.06 0.83 12.00
CA GLY A 72 11.19 1.31 12.78
C GLY A 72 12.31 1.92 11.91
N SER A 73 12.45 1.50 10.66
CA SER A 73 13.39 2.10 9.71
C SER A 73 12.85 3.39 9.09
N LEU A 74 11.58 3.44 8.71
CA LEU A 74 10.91 4.60 8.12
C LEU A 74 10.79 5.75 9.13
N ARG A 75 10.45 5.45 10.40
CA ARG A 75 10.44 6.45 11.47
C ARG A 75 11.79 7.10 11.71
N ARG A 76 12.90 6.40 11.47
CA ARG A 76 14.26 6.99 11.58
C ARG A 76 14.56 7.96 10.44
N GLN A 77 13.76 7.96 9.38
CA GLN A 77 13.88 8.85 8.22
C GLN A 77 12.85 10.00 8.27
N ASP A 78 12.17 10.22 9.41
CA ASP A 78 11.07 11.18 9.58
C ASP A 78 9.92 11.01 8.57
N GLU A 79 9.78 9.81 8.01
CA GLU A 79 8.66 9.48 7.13
C GLU A 79 7.46 9.01 7.96
N ASN A 80 6.55 9.94 8.28
CA ASN A 80 5.26 9.57 8.86
C ASN A 80 4.38 8.90 7.80
N PHE A 81 4.45 7.58 7.73
CA PHE A 81 3.79 6.79 6.70
C PHE A 81 2.25 6.94 6.72
N ASP A 82 1.65 6.99 7.90
CA ASP A 82 0.20 7.08 8.03
C ASP A 82 -0.36 8.52 7.92
N GLY A 83 0.52 9.52 7.99
CA GLY A 83 0.17 10.92 7.69
C GLY A 83 0.30 11.28 6.20
N LYS A 84 0.79 10.37 5.36
CA LYS A 84 0.86 10.57 3.91
C LYS A 84 -0.51 10.29 3.27
N ILE A 85 -0.81 11.02 2.20
CA ILE A 85 -2.02 10.79 1.40
C ILE A 85 -1.99 9.38 0.81
N LYS A 86 -3.07 8.64 1.04
CA LYS A 86 -3.27 7.28 0.57
C LYS A 86 -4.27 7.27 -0.60
N ALA A 87 -3.94 6.51 -1.63
CA ALA A 87 -4.80 6.35 -2.79
C ALA A 87 -4.98 4.89 -3.19
N ILE A 88 -6.08 4.63 -3.87
CA ILE A 88 -6.36 3.36 -4.53
C ILE A 88 -6.75 3.60 -5.99
N ILE A 89 -6.51 2.59 -6.81
CA ILE A 89 -6.89 2.58 -8.22
C ILE A 89 -8.06 1.61 -8.40
N VAL A 90 -9.15 2.06 -9.00
CA VAL A 90 -10.31 1.23 -9.30
C VAL A 90 -10.45 1.11 -10.81
N CYS A 91 -10.21 -0.08 -11.36
CA CYS A 91 -10.23 -0.34 -12.79
C CYS A 91 -11.00 -1.63 -13.11
N THR A 92 -11.82 -1.61 -14.16
CA THR A 92 -12.60 -2.77 -14.62
C THR A 92 -11.85 -3.63 -15.65
N GLN A 93 -10.70 -3.16 -16.16
CA GLN A 93 -10.01 -3.75 -17.31
C GLN A 93 -9.01 -4.86 -16.97
N GLY A 94 -9.13 -5.47 -15.79
CA GLY A 94 -8.31 -6.61 -15.35
C GLY A 94 -6.95 -6.25 -14.74
N THR A 95 -6.25 -7.27 -14.23
CA THR A 95 -5.07 -7.10 -13.37
C THR A 95 -3.89 -6.43 -14.09
N SER A 96 -3.58 -6.82 -15.33
CA SER A 96 -2.40 -6.30 -16.05
C SER A 96 -2.51 -4.80 -16.37
N VAL A 97 -3.68 -4.35 -16.82
CA VAL A 97 -3.94 -2.93 -17.12
C VAL A 97 -3.93 -2.09 -15.85
N SER A 98 -4.45 -2.64 -14.75
CA SER A 98 -4.43 -2.00 -13.43
C SER A 98 -3.00 -1.81 -12.91
N GLN A 99 -2.11 -2.77 -13.14
CA GLN A 99 -0.70 -2.67 -12.75
C GLN A 99 0.08 -1.62 -13.57
N MET A 100 -0.20 -1.52 -14.88
CA MET A 100 0.39 -0.46 -15.70
C MET A 100 -0.04 0.93 -15.22
N MET A 101 -1.33 1.12 -14.95
CA MET A 101 -1.85 2.36 -14.39
C MET A 101 -1.26 2.66 -13.01
N LEU A 102 -1.07 1.65 -12.17
CA LEU A 102 -0.39 1.79 -10.88
C LEU A 102 1.05 2.27 -11.03
N TYR A 103 1.79 1.71 -11.98
CA TYR A 103 3.16 2.12 -12.27
C TYR A 103 3.23 3.58 -12.73
N GLU A 104 2.40 3.97 -13.71
CA GLU A 104 2.33 5.34 -14.21
C GLU A 104 2.00 6.34 -13.09
N LEU A 105 0.99 6.04 -12.28
CA LEU A 105 0.56 6.92 -11.20
C LEU A 105 1.57 6.99 -10.05
N ARG A 106 2.24 5.89 -9.70
CA ARG A 106 3.33 5.92 -8.70
C ARG A 106 4.49 6.80 -9.14
N ASN A 107 4.87 6.73 -10.42
CA ASN A 107 5.92 7.60 -10.97
C ASN A 107 5.49 9.06 -11.02
N LEU A 108 4.21 9.31 -11.35
CA LEU A 108 3.67 10.66 -11.41
C LEU A 108 3.45 11.29 -10.03
N PHE A 109 3.26 10.47 -8.98
CA PHE A 109 2.93 10.90 -7.62
C PHE A 109 3.76 10.16 -6.57
N PRO A 110 5.08 10.44 -6.47
CA PRO A 110 5.91 9.87 -5.41
C PRO A 110 5.47 10.29 -3.99
N GLU A 111 4.65 11.34 -3.87
CA GLU A 111 4.12 11.83 -2.60
C GLU A 111 2.93 11.00 -2.06
N ILE A 112 2.31 10.17 -2.90
CA ILE A 112 1.09 9.42 -2.59
C ILE A 112 1.43 7.95 -2.37
N ILE A 113 0.89 7.37 -1.29
CA ILE A 113 0.93 5.93 -1.06
C ILE A 113 -0.20 5.26 -1.84
N PHE A 114 0.15 4.46 -2.83
CA PHE A 114 -0.83 3.63 -3.55
C PHE A 114 -0.97 2.26 -2.89
N LEU A 115 -2.08 2.04 -2.19
CA LEU A 115 -2.36 0.82 -1.42
C LEU A 115 -2.72 -0.36 -2.33
N ASP A 116 -3.59 -0.13 -3.31
CA ASP A 116 -4.06 -1.19 -4.20
C ASP A 116 -4.49 -0.68 -5.57
N ALA A 117 -4.50 -1.61 -6.54
CA ALA A 117 -5.19 -1.47 -7.81
C ALA A 117 -6.20 -2.62 -7.97
N ILE A 118 -7.49 -2.33 -7.84
CA ILE A 118 -8.56 -3.31 -7.68
C ILE A 118 -9.72 -3.13 -8.66
N SER A 119 -10.55 -4.18 -8.77
CA SER A 119 -11.81 -4.12 -9.50
C SER A 119 -12.88 -3.34 -8.75
N LEU A 120 -13.91 -2.87 -9.47
CA LEU A 120 -15.07 -2.21 -8.86
C LEU A 120 -15.77 -3.11 -7.82
N ARG A 121 -15.89 -4.42 -8.11
CA ARG A 121 -16.48 -5.39 -7.18
C ARG A 121 -15.70 -5.52 -5.88
N THR A 122 -14.38 -5.48 -5.96
CA THR A 122 -13.51 -5.53 -4.77
C THR A 122 -13.59 -4.21 -3.99
N PHE A 123 -13.72 -3.09 -4.70
CA PHE A 123 -13.83 -1.76 -4.12
C PHE A 123 -15.06 -1.60 -3.20
N GLU A 124 -16.19 -2.21 -3.55
CA GLU A 124 -17.42 -2.18 -2.73
C GLU A 124 -17.23 -2.70 -1.30
N ASN A 125 -16.26 -3.59 -1.08
CA ASN A 125 -15.97 -4.19 0.22
C ASN A 125 -14.56 -3.82 0.74
N TYR A 126 -14.00 -2.70 0.24
CA TYR A 126 -12.66 -2.27 0.64
C TYR A 126 -12.67 -1.66 2.04
N THR A 127 -11.77 -2.14 2.91
CA THR A 127 -11.80 -1.83 4.35
C THR A 127 -10.65 -0.95 4.83
N LEU A 128 -9.56 -0.83 4.06
CA LEU A 128 -8.46 0.06 4.42
C LEU A 128 -8.87 1.51 4.20
N ASP A 129 -8.40 2.41 5.06
CA ASP A 129 -8.64 3.84 4.91
C ASP A 129 -7.73 4.46 3.85
N TYR A 130 -8.32 5.29 2.99
CA TYR A 130 -7.69 5.98 1.86
C TYR A 130 -8.37 7.33 1.64
N ASP A 131 -7.68 8.24 0.94
CA ASP A 131 -8.12 9.63 0.73
C ASP A 131 -8.60 9.85 -0.71
N ILE A 132 -7.94 9.19 -1.66
CA ILE A 132 -8.13 9.44 -3.09
C ILE A 132 -8.43 8.14 -3.85
N VAL A 133 -9.35 8.22 -4.81
CA VAL A 133 -9.61 7.17 -5.81
C VAL A 133 -9.16 7.67 -7.19
N PHE A 134 -8.34 6.87 -7.87
CA PHE A 134 -8.07 7.05 -9.30
C PHE A 134 -8.83 5.99 -10.11
N SER A 135 -9.47 6.39 -11.20
CA SER A 135 -10.20 5.44 -12.05
C SER A 135 -10.30 5.93 -13.51
N PRO A 136 -10.31 5.03 -14.51
CA PRO A 136 -10.62 5.42 -15.89
C PRO A 136 -12.10 5.73 -16.13
N MET A 137 -12.95 5.57 -15.13
CA MET A 137 -14.38 5.84 -15.22
C MET A 137 -14.93 6.43 -13.92
N PHE A 138 -16.19 6.86 -13.96
CA PHE A 138 -16.87 7.27 -12.75
C PHE A 138 -17.07 6.07 -11.82
N VAL A 139 -16.76 6.27 -10.54
CA VAL A 139 -16.97 5.30 -9.46
C VAL A 139 -17.70 6.01 -8.33
N LEU A 140 -18.78 5.42 -7.82
CA LEU A 140 -19.50 5.99 -6.68
C LEU A 140 -18.65 5.84 -5.42
N THR A 141 -18.14 6.95 -4.90
CA THR A 141 -17.33 7.01 -3.67
C THR A 141 -17.59 8.32 -2.93
N HIS A 142 -17.39 8.30 -1.61
CA HIS A 142 -17.43 9.50 -0.76
C HIS A 142 -16.06 10.19 -0.66
N LYS A 143 -14.99 9.54 -1.14
CA LYS A 143 -13.63 10.06 -1.17
C LYS A 143 -13.37 10.83 -2.47
N LYS A 144 -12.23 11.52 -2.58
CA LYS A 144 -11.92 12.32 -3.77
C LYS A 144 -11.64 11.42 -4.98
N LEU A 145 -12.47 11.53 -6.02
CA LEU A 145 -12.27 10.82 -7.30
C LEU A 145 -11.51 11.69 -8.31
N PHE A 146 -10.46 11.13 -8.91
CA PHE A 146 -9.82 11.63 -10.13
C PHE A 146 -10.03 10.64 -11.28
N ILE A 147 -10.75 11.08 -12.30
CA ILE A 147 -10.95 10.29 -13.52
C ILE A 147 -9.73 10.48 -14.42
N THR A 148 -9.02 9.40 -14.72
CA THR A 148 -7.80 9.43 -15.53
C THR A 148 -7.64 8.17 -16.37
N LYS A 149 -7.05 8.32 -17.55
CA LYS A 149 -6.76 7.21 -18.46
C LYS A 149 -5.60 6.36 -17.91
N VAL A 150 -5.53 5.11 -18.39
CA VAL A 150 -4.45 4.16 -18.09
C VAL A 150 -3.10 4.66 -18.61
N ALA A 151 -3.09 5.21 -19.82
CA ALA A 151 -1.92 5.81 -20.45
C ALA A 151 -2.19 7.30 -20.68
N LEU A 152 -1.26 8.14 -20.23
CA LEU A 152 -1.36 9.60 -20.27
C LEU A 152 -0.23 10.16 -21.12
N SER A 153 -0.56 11.06 -22.03
CA SER A 153 0.45 11.92 -22.67
C SER A 153 1.09 12.87 -21.65
N GLU A 154 2.28 13.41 -21.92
CA GLU A 154 2.94 14.36 -21.01
C GLU A 154 2.04 15.53 -20.59
N ASN A 155 1.22 16.05 -21.50
CA ASN A 155 0.33 17.17 -21.20
C ASN A 155 -0.81 16.74 -20.27
N GLU A 156 -1.36 15.54 -20.45
CA GLU A 156 -2.36 14.98 -19.54
C GLU A 156 -1.75 14.69 -18.16
N GLN A 157 -0.52 14.16 -18.10
CA GLN A 157 0.22 13.94 -16.86
C GLN A 157 0.45 15.26 -16.10
N ARG A 158 0.93 16.31 -16.78
CA ARG A 158 1.14 17.64 -16.19
C ARG A 158 -0.16 18.22 -15.63
N LYS A 159 -1.26 18.09 -16.37
CA LYS A 159 -2.58 18.59 -15.94
C LYS A 159 -3.08 17.81 -14.72
N LEU A 160 -3.06 16.48 -14.79
CA LEU A 160 -3.49 15.62 -13.68
C LEU A 160 -2.67 15.91 -12.42
N ARG A 161 -1.35 16.00 -12.55
CA ARG A 161 -0.47 16.31 -11.42
C ARG A 161 -0.78 17.67 -10.80
N LYS A 162 -1.00 18.70 -11.61
CA LYS A 162 -1.40 20.03 -11.12
C LYS A 162 -2.71 19.98 -10.33
N ASP A 163 -3.72 19.28 -10.86
CA ASP A 163 -5.05 19.20 -10.24
C ASP A 163 -5.03 18.41 -8.92
N VAL A 164 -4.30 17.29 -8.88
CA VAL A 164 -4.14 16.45 -7.70
C VAL A 164 -3.33 17.17 -6.61
N MET A 165 -2.18 17.77 -6.95
CA MET A 165 -1.36 18.47 -5.94
C MET A 165 -2.07 19.70 -5.38
N LYS A 166 -2.90 20.38 -6.19
CA LYS A 166 -3.73 21.48 -5.69
C LYS A 166 -4.77 21.02 -4.67
N TYR A 167 -5.33 19.82 -4.85
CA TYR A 167 -6.25 19.22 -3.90
C TYR A 167 -5.54 18.88 -2.59
N ILE A 168 -4.43 18.15 -2.67
CA ILE A 168 -3.63 17.74 -1.51
C ILE A 168 -3.20 18.96 -0.68
N ASN A 169 -2.65 19.99 -1.33
CA ASN A 169 -2.16 21.18 -0.62
C ASN A 169 -3.29 22.02 0.01
N LYS A 170 -4.53 21.94 -0.50
CA LYS A 170 -5.68 22.59 0.13
C LYS A 170 -6.11 21.85 1.38
N GLU A 171 -6.17 20.52 1.29
CA GLU A 171 -6.58 19.66 2.40
C GLU A 171 -5.57 19.76 3.56
N SER A 172 -4.27 19.88 3.27
CA SER A 172 -3.25 20.14 4.30
C SER A 172 -3.38 21.49 5.00
N ALA A 173 -3.94 22.51 4.32
CA ALA A 173 -4.08 23.86 4.88
C ALA A 173 -5.33 24.04 5.76
N ASP A 174 -6.29 23.10 5.69
CA ASP A 174 -7.51 23.11 6.52
C ASP A 174 -7.32 22.30 7.84
N ILE A 175 -6.16 21.66 8.02
CA ILE A 175 -5.83 20.80 9.19
C ILE A 175 -4.86 21.50 10.17
N ASP A 176 -4.19 22.59 9.74
CA ASP A 176 -3.37 23.49 10.58
C ASP A 176 -4.19 24.66 11.16
#